data_AF-A0A9N8Z4F1-F1
#
_entry.id   AF-A0A9N8Z4F1-F1
#
_cell.length_a   1.000
_cell.length_b   1.000
_cell.length_c   1.000
_cell.angle_alpha   90.00
_cell.angle_beta   90.00
_cell.angle_gamma   90.00
#
_symmetry.space_group_name_H-M   'P 1'
#
loop_
_entity.id
_entity.type
_entity.pdbx_description
1 polymer ?
#
loop_
_entity_poly.entity_id
_entity_poly.type
_entity_poly.pdbx_seq_one_letter_code
_entity_poly.pdbx_strand_id
1 'polypeptide(L)'
;MEDSKIQEVRETLDTLYEISTLLNTGLDRDTLSICLNLCENGVNPEALAAVIKELRRETVSLKPFDSINSTTSSGTSSNLKK
;
A
#
# COMPACT_ATOMS: atom_id res chain seq x y z
N MET A 1 24.30 13.99 -23.47
CA MET A 1 25.07 13.91 -22.19
C MET A 1 24.08 13.85 -21.03
N GLU A 2 23.00 14.63 -21.05
CA GLU A 2 21.74 14.37 -20.31
C GLU A 2 21.37 12.88 -20.22
N ASP A 3 21.44 12.17 -21.35
CA ASP A 3 20.95 10.80 -21.51
C ASP A 3 21.63 9.80 -20.56
N SER A 4 22.92 10.01 -20.27
CA SER A 4 23.68 9.17 -19.33
C SER A 4 23.12 9.31 -17.91
N LYS A 5 22.87 10.55 -17.45
CA LYS A 5 22.30 10.79 -16.12
C LYS A 5 20.90 10.20 -15.97
N ILE A 6 20.08 10.30 -17.03
CA ILE A 6 18.72 9.73 -17.03
C ILE A 6 18.81 8.19 -16.93
N GLN A 7 19.81 7.57 -17.57
CA GLN A 7 20.06 6.14 -17.47
C GLN A 7 20.57 5.73 -16.08
N GLU A 8 21.56 6.44 -15.53
CA GLU A 8 22.12 6.22 -14.18
C GLU A 8 21.03 6.31 -13.09
N VAL A 9 20.12 7.30 -13.18
CA VAL A 9 18.99 7.44 -12.24
C VAL A 9 18.01 6.28 -12.35
N ARG A 10 17.74 5.77 -13.56
CA ARG A 10 16.86 4.60 -13.76
C ARG A 10 17.45 3.35 -13.15
N GLU A 11 18.72 3.06 -13.43
CA GLU A 11 19.44 1.90 -12.89
C GLU A 11 19.55 1.94 -11.36
N THR A 12 19.75 3.14 -10.80
CA THR A 12 19.73 3.36 -9.34
C THR A 12 18.35 3.04 -8.75
N LEU A 13 17.27 3.52 -9.38
CA LEU A 13 15.90 3.26 -8.92
C LEU A 13 15.55 1.76 -9.05
N ASP A 14 15.93 1.09 -10.14
CA ASP A 14 15.72 -0.35 -10.30
C ASP A 14 16.46 -1.18 -9.25
N THR A 15 17.72 -0.81 -8.95
CA THR A 15 18.51 -1.46 -7.88
C THR A 15 17.83 -1.28 -6.51
N LEU A 16 17.36 -0.06 -6.21
CA LEU A 16 16.63 0.21 -4.95
C LEU A 16 15.27 -0.52 -4.89
N TYR A 17 14.59 -0.68 -6.02
CA TYR A 17 13.33 -1.42 -6.10
C TYR A 17 13.53 -2.93 -5.92
N GLU A 18 14.60 -3.51 -6.46
CA GLU A 18 14.98 -4.89 -6.19
C GLU A 18 15.28 -5.11 -4.69
N ILE A 19 16.07 -4.23 -4.06
CA ILE A 19 16.33 -4.27 -2.61
C ILE A 19 15.02 -4.14 -1.81
N SER A 20 14.14 -3.22 -2.19
CA SER A 20 12.81 -3.03 -1.59
C SER A 20 11.94 -4.30 -1.66
N THR A 21 12.01 -5.00 -2.78
CA THR A 21 11.31 -6.26 -3.04
C THR A 21 11.88 -7.39 -2.19
N LEU A 22 13.21 -7.55 -2.16
CA LEU A 22 13.89 -8.57 -1.34
C LEU A 22 13.63 -8.40 0.16
N LEU A 23 13.49 -7.16 0.64
CA LEU A 23 13.16 -6.84 2.02
C LEU A 23 11.65 -6.86 2.32
N ASN A 24 10.80 -7.20 1.35
CA ASN A 24 9.34 -7.22 1.48
C ASN A 24 8.76 -5.92 2.08
N THR A 25 9.30 -4.74 1.75
CA THR A 25 8.76 -3.46 2.25
C THR A 25 7.33 -3.20 1.73
N GLY A 26 7.00 -3.81 0.59
CA GLY A 26 5.74 -3.63 -0.12
C GLY A 26 5.55 -2.23 -0.68
N LEU A 27 6.64 -1.49 -0.96
CA LEU A 27 6.60 -0.24 -1.71
C LEU A 27 6.66 -0.54 -3.21
N ASP A 28 5.72 0.01 -3.96
CA ASP A 28 5.75 0.05 -5.42
C ASP A 28 6.78 1.07 -5.95
N ARG A 29 7.07 1.01 -7.25
CA ARG A 29 8.15 1.80 -7.88
C ARG A 29 7.88 3.31 -7.85
N ASP A 30 6.62 3.73 -7.88
CA ASP A 30 6.22 5.15 -7.85
C ASP A 30 6.31 5.69 -6.42
N THR A 31 5.75 4.97 -5.43
CA THR A 31 5.90 5.32 -4.00
C THR A 31 7.37 5.35 -3.58
N LEU A 32 8.20 4.41 -4.06
CA LEU A 32 9.64 4.40 -3.78
C LEU A 32 10.34 5.64 -4.37
N SER A 33 9.98 6.06 -5.58
CA SER A 33 10.50 7.28 -6.21
C SER A 33 10.14 8.54 -5.40
N ILE A 34 8.90 8.62 -4.90
CA ILE A 34 8.46 9.71 -4.01
C ILE A 34 9.26 9.71 -2.72
N CYS A 35 9.47 8.54 -2.10
CA CYS A 35 10.28 8.41 -0.88
C CYS A 35 11.72 8.85 -1.10
N LEU A 36 12.34 8.48 -2.23
CA LEU A 36 13.69 8.90 -2.59
C LEU A 36 13.78 10.42 -2.71
N ASN A 37 12.89 11.05 -3.48
CA ASN A 37 12.86 12.51 -3.63
C ASN A 37 12.63 13.23 -2.28
N LEU A 38 11.81 12.68 -1.37
CA LEU A 38 11.65 13.24 -0.02
C LEU A 38 12.96 13.16 0.80
N CYS A 39 13.66 12.03 0.74
CA CYS A 39 14.97 11.86 1.39
C CYS A 39 16.04 12.79 0.79
N GLU A 40 16.05 13.00 -0.53
CA GLU A 40 16.94 13.96 -1.21
C GLU A 40 16.66 15.41 -0.79
N ASN A 41 15.41 15.74 -0.46
CA ASN A 41 15.01 17.02 0.13
C ASN A 41 15.29 17.12 1.65
N GLY A 42 16.00 16.14 2.24
CA GLY A 42 16.44 16.17 3.63
C GLY A 42 15.42 15.65 4.66
N VAL A 43 14.35 14.97 4.22
CA VAL A 43 13.41 14.31 5.14
C VAL A 43 14.09 13.12 5.83
N ASN A 44 13.92 12.98 7.15
CA ASN A 44 14.44 11.83 7.89
C ASN A 44 13.73 10.53 7.42
N PRO A 45 14.47 9.52 6.92
CA PRO A 45 13.88 8.26 6.44
C PRO A 45 13.18 7.46 7.55
N GLU A 46 13.61 7.56 8.81
CA GLU A 46 12.98 6.87 9.94
C GLU A 46 11.58 7.44 10.23
N ALA A 47 11.46 8.77 10.21
CA ALA A 47 10.20 9.47 10.39
C ALA A 47 9.26 9.21 9.20
N LEU A 48 9.78 9.23 7.97
CA LEU A 48 9.02 8.90 6.77
C LEU A 48 8.49 7.46 6.82
N ALA A 49 9.31 6.50 7.25
CA ALA A 49 8.90 5.11 7.43
C ALA A 49 7.81 4.94 8.51
N ALA A 50 7.83 5.75 9.57
CA ALA A 50 6.77 5.78 10.57
C ALA A 50 5.44 6.30 9.97
N VAL A 51 5.47 7.40 9.21
CA VAL A 51 4.29 7.96 8.52
C VAL A 51 3.69 6.96 7.52
N ILE A 52 4.53 6.30 6.72
CA ILE A 52 4.06 5.28 5.76
C ILE A 52 3.37 4.11 6.48
N LYS A 53 3.92 3.64 7.61
CA LYS A 53 3.30 2.58 8.43
C LYS A 53 1.98 3.03 9.05
N GLU A 54 1.87 4.30 9.44
CA GLU A 54 0.64 4.90 9.97
C GLU A 54 -0.47 4.91 8.91
N LEU A 55 -0.21 5.54 7.76
CA LEU A 55 -1.17 5.64 6.66
C LEU A 55 -1.62 4.25 6.14
N ARG A 56 -0.72 3.28 6.08
CA ARG A 56 -1.05 1.89 5.71
C ARG A 56 -1.89 1.17 6.76
N ARG A 57 -1.80 1.55 8.03
CA ARG A 57 -2.67 1.03 9.10
C ARG A 57 -4.05 1.68 9.03
N GLU A 58 -4.11 3.00 8.94
CA GLU A 58 -5.37 3.76 8.84
C GLU A 58 -6.19 3.33 7.62
N THR A 59 -5.59 3.19 6.43
CA THR A 59 -6.29 2.72 5.21
C THR A 59 -6.86 1.31 5.32
N VAL A 60 -6.28 0.43 6.15
CA VAL A 60 -6.86 -0.89 6.45
C VAL A 60 -8.03 -0.76 7.43
N SER A 61 -7.92 0.11 8.43
CA SER A 61 -8.99 0.38 9.40
C SER A 61 -10.18 1.17 8.82
N LEU A 62 -9.94 1.99 7.79
CA LEU A 62 -10.93 2.82 7.11
C LEU A 62 -11.69 2.09 5.98
N LYS A 63 -11.47 0.77 5.80
CA LYS A 63 -12.28 -0.03 4.87
C LYS A 63 -13.76 0.15 5.23
N PRO A 64 -14.60 0.64 4.30
CA PRO A 64 -15.99 0.93 4.61
C PRO A 64 -16.73 -0.33 5.04
N PHE A 65 -17.69 -0.13 5.94
CA PHE A 65 -18.52 -1.17 6.53
C PHE A 65 -19.56 -1.67 5.50
N ASP A 66 -19.12 -2.27 4.40
CA ASP A 66 -19.97 -3.01 3.43
C ASP A 66 -20.40 -4.35 4.04
N SER A 67 -21.08 -4.25 5.17
CA SER A 67 -21.67 -5.33 5.95
C SER A 67 -22.81 -4.70 6.75
N ILE A 68 -24.04 -5.21 6.53
CA ILE A 68 -25.36 -4.69 6.94
C ILE A 68 -26.10 -3.96 5.80
N ASN A 69 -26.51 -4.71 4.75
CA ASN A 69 -27.93 -4.82 4.40
C ASN A 69 -28.22 -6.03 3.50
N SER A 70 -28.40 -7.21 4.12
CA SER A 70 -29.10 -8.36 3.52
C SER A 70 -29.91 -9.09 4.58
N THR A 71 -30.61 -8.33 5.43
CA THR A 71 -31.60 -8.89 6.36
C THR A 71 -32.99 -8.70 5.75
N THR A 72 -33.65 -9.78 5.33
CA THR A 72 -35.07 -10.11 5.59
C THR A 72 -35.61 -11.12 4.57
N SER A 73 -36.56 -11.95 5.03
CA SER A 73 -37.23 -13.07 4.33
C SER A 73 -36.35 -14.27 3.93
N SER A 74 -36.70 -15.51 4.27
CA SER A 74 -37.76 -15.97 5.17
C SER A 74 -37.50 -17.41 5.63
N GLY A 75 -37.28 -17.60 6.93
CA GLY A 75 -37.48 -18.92 7.55
C GLY A 75 -38.96 -19.10 7.85
N THR A 76 -39.64 -20.00 7.15
CA THR A 76 -41.00 -20.45 7.50
C THR A 76 -40.98 -21.91 7.92
N SER A 77 -41.15 -22.06 9.22
CA SER A 77 -41.37 -23.25 10.06
C SER A 77 -41.95 -24.52 9.41
N SER A 78 -41.40 -25.65 9.85
CA SER A 78 -41.96 -27.00 9.75
C SER A 78 -43.33 -27.17 10.43
N ASN A 79 -44.32 -27.78 9.75
CA ASN A 79 -45.55 -28.46 10.22
C ASN A 79 -46.31 -28.96 8.95
N LEU A 80 -47.15 -30.01 8.89
CA LEU A 80 -47.38 -31.22 9.72
C LEU A 80 -48.22 -32.24 8.89
N LYS A 81 -48.21 -33.54 9.27
CA LYS A 81 -49.20 -34.61 8.94
C LYS A 81 -50.25 -34.36 7.82
N LYS A 82 -50.20 -35.17 6.76
CA LYS A 82 -51.25 -36.19 6.51
C LYS A 82 -50.74 -37.29 5.58
#